data_AF-A0A151R5S1-F1
#
_entry.id   AF-A0A151R5S1-F1
#
_cell.length_a   1.000
_cell.length_b   1.000
_cell.length_c   1.000
_cell.angle_alpha   90.00
_cell.angle_beta   90.00
_cell.angle_gamma   90.00
#
_symmetry.space_group_name_H-M   'P 1'
#
loop_
_entity.id
_entity.type
_entity.pdbx_description
1 polymer ?
#
loop_
_entity_poly.entity_id
_entity_poly.type
_entity_poly.pdbx_seq_one_letter_code
_entity_poly.pdbx_strand_id
1 'polypeptide(L)'
;DKIIRSNDSNCIWELRMCGNTFARLCELLKVQKGLIEDGKVLIEEQVVFFLNILAHHKKNRDIQVTYYRSRETISRYVQNVLYTIL
;
A
#
# COMPACT_ATOMS: atom_id res chain seq x y z
N ASP A 1 6.29 1.39 -6.87
CA ASP A 1 7.32 0.52 -7.49
C ASP A 1 8.67 0.40 -6.75
N LYS A 2 9.23 1.47 -6.15
CA LYS A 2 10.61 1.45 -5.61
C LYS A 2 10.81 0.75 -4.25
N ILE A 3 9.76 0.64 -3.42
CA ILE A 3 9.88 0.08 -2.05
C ILE A 3 9.98 -1.44 -2.07
N ILE A 4 9.24 -2.10 -2.96
CA ILE A 4 9.08 -3.56 -2.98
C ILE A 4 10.29 -4.26 -3.61
N ARG A 5 11.04 -3.55 -4.46
CA ARG A 5 12.33 -4.01 -5.00
C ARG A 5 13.55 -3.67 -4.14
N SER A 6 13.35 -3.03 -2.98
CA SER A 6 14.46 -2.62 -2.10
C SER A 6 14.73 -3.66 -1.02
N ASN A 7 16.01 -3.78 -0.65
CA ASN A 7 16.57 -4.64 0.42
C ASN A 7 15.61 -4.78 1.63
N ASP A 8 15.53 -5.96 2.24
CA ASP A 8 14.53 -6.30 3.28
C ASP A 8 14.43 -5.25 4.40
N SER A 9 15.56 -4.63 4.75
CA SER A 9 15.63 -3.51 5.70
C SER A 9 14.71 -2.36 5.33
N ASN A 10 14.68 -1.93 4.07
CA ASN A 10 13.85 -0.80 3.61
C ASN A 10 12.36 -1.13 3.67
N CYS A 11 11.98 -2.38 3.40
CA CYS A 11 10.61 -2.86 3.59
C CYS A 11 10.21 -2.78 5.07
N ILE A 12 11.08 -3.23 5.98
CA ILE A 12 10.82 -3.13 7.41
C ILE A 12 10.69 -1.66 7.85
N TRP A 13 11.55 -0.77 7.34
CA TRP A 13 11.52 0.64 7.70
C TRP A 13 10.26 1.36 7.22
N GLU A 14 9.82 1.14 5.98
CA GLU A 14 8.69 1.88 5.38
C GLU A 14 7.33 1.19 5.54
N LEU A 15 7.31 -0.14 5.68
CA LEU A 15 6.09 -0.96 5.72
C LEU A 15 5.90 -1.67 7.06
N ARG A 16 6.91 -1.64 7.95
CA ARG A 16 6.94 -2.41 9.22
C ARG A 16 6.81 -3.92 9.04
N MET A 17 7.14 -4.43 7.86
CA MET A 17 7.13 -5.85 7.54
C MET A 17 8.21 -6.16 6.49
N CYS A 18 8.76 -7.37 6.55
CA CYS A 18 9.67 -7.88 5.53
C CYS A 18 8.98 -8.00 4.15
N GLY A 19 9.78 -7.99 3.09
CA GLY A 19 9.26 -8.03 1.70
C GLY A 19 8.38 -9.25 1.43
N ASN A 20 8.76 -10.43 1.93
CA ASN A 20 7.98 -11.66 1.77
C ASN A 20 6.61 -11.59 2.46
N THR A 21 6.55 -11.01 3.66
CA THR A 21 5.29 -10.84 4.41
C THR A 21 4.38 -9.87 3.67
N PHE A 22 4.94 -8.79 3.11
CA PHE A 22 4.20 -7.83 2.30
C PHE A 22 3.63 -8.48 1.03
N ALA A 23 4.44 -9.26 0.30
CA ALA A 23 3.98 -9.95 -0.89
C ALA A 23 2.82 -10.91 -0.57
N ARG A 24 2.93 -11.66 0.52
CA ARG A 24 1.86 -12.56 0.99
C ARG A 24 0.60 -11.81 1.40
N LEU A 25 0.73 -10.65 2.06
CA LEU A 25 -0.43 -9.80 2.37
C LEU A 25 -1.14 -9.34 1.10
N CYS A 26 -0.41 -8.87 0.09
CA CYS A 26 -0.99 -8.45 -1.18
C CYS A 26 -1.72 -9.61 -1.89
N GLU A 27 -1.13 -10.80 -1.90
CA GLU A 27 -1.76 -12.00 -2.45
C GLU A 27 -3.06 -12.36 -1.72
N LEU A 28 -3.06 -12.34 -0.38
CA LEU A 28 -4.25 -12.60 0.43
C LEU A 28 -5.36 -11.59 0.14
N LEU A 29 -5.02 -10.29 0.09
CA LEU A 29 -5.99 -9.24 -0.20
C LEU A 29 -6.56 -9.37 -1.63
N LYS A 30 -5.74 -9.76 -2.60
CA LYS A 30 -6.16 -10.02 -3.99
C LYS A 30 -7.09 -11.22 -4.10
N VAL A 31 -6.64 -12.38 -3.61
CA VAL A 31 -7.28 -13.68 -3.87
C VAL A 31 -8.45 -13.93 -2.93
N GLN A 32 -8.28 -13.65 -1.63
CA GLN A 32 -9.27 -14.03 -0.62
C GLN A 32 -10.28 -12.94 -0.33
N LYS A 33 -9.87 -11.67 -0.44
CA LYS A 33 -10.72 -10.53 -0.10
C LYS A 33 -11.16 -9.70 -1.31
N GLY A 34 -10.70 -10.06 -2.51
CA GLY A 34 -11.19 -9.49 -3.76
C GLY A 34 -10.75 -8.05 -4.02
N LEU A 35 -9.60 -7.62 -3.49
CA LEU A 35 -9.06 -6.29 -3.78
C LEU A 35 -8.71 -6.18 -5.27
N ILE A 36 -9.36 -5.24 -5.96
CA ILE A 36 -9.22 -5.06 -7.40
C ILE A 36 -8.22 -3.93 -7.70
N GLU A 37 -7.29 -4.20 -8.62
CA GLU A 37 -6.55 -3.14 -9.30
C GLU A 37 -7.46 -2.50 -10.36
N ASP A 38 -7.83 -1.24 -10.15
CA ASP A 38 -8.36 -0.40 -11.22
C ASP A 38 -7.12 0.21 -11.87
N GLY A 39 -6.78 -0.20 -13.11
CA GLY A 39 -5.48 -0.12 -13.82
C GLY A 39 -4.65 1.19 -13.76
N LYS A 40 -5.11 2.17 -13.00
CA LYS A 40 -4.36 3.31 -12.46
C LYS A 40 -3.41 2.91 -11.34
N VAL A 41 -3.78 2.05 -10.38
CA VAL A 41 -2.97 1.76 -9.17
C VAL A 41 -2.94 0.27 -8.87
N LEU A 42 -1.71 -0.28 -8.82
CA LEU A 42 -1.45 -1.68 -8.48
C LEU A 42 -1.89 -1.99 -7.05
N ILE A 43 -2.35 -3.21 -6.79
CA ILE A 43 -2.73 -3.67 -5.43
C ILE A 43 -1.63 -3.36 -4.42
N GLU A 44 -0.39 -3.63 -4.78
CA GLU A 44 0.76 -3.36 -3.94
C GLU A 44 0.88 -1.87 -3.56
N GLU A 45 0.68 -0.95 -4.51
CA GLU A 45 0.68 0.49 -4.22
C GLU A 45 -0.46 0.89 -3.27
N GLN A 46 -1.66 0.30 -3.44
CA GLN A 46 -2.80 0.55 -2.55
C GLN A 46 -2.47 0.13 -1.11
N VAL A 47 -1.91 -1.08 -0.95
CA VAL A 47 -1.51 -1.62 0.36
C VAL A 47 -0.37 -0.79 0.96
N VAL A 48 0.58 -0.33 0.15
CA VAL A 48 1.66 0.56 0.59
C VAL A 48 1.13 1.90 1.11
N PHE A 49 0.12 2.50 0.47
CA PHE A 49 -0.49 3.75 0.97
C PHE A 49 -1.13 3.53 2.34
N PHE A 50 -1.91 2.46 2.47
CA PHE A 50 -2.56 2.08 3.72
C PHE A 50 -1.55 1.87 4.84
N LEU A 51 -0.49 1.09 4.57
CA LEU A 51 0.56 0.82 5.55
C LEU A 51 1.34 2.08 5.92
N ASN A 52 1.67 2.97 4.98
CA ASN A 52 2.37 4.21 5.28
C ASN A 52 1.57 5.13 6.22
N ILE A 53 0.24 5.16 6.07
CA ILE A 53 -0.64 5.92 6.98
C ILE A 53 -0.65 5.28 8.37
N LEU A 54 -0.81 3.95 8.46
CA LEU A 54 -0.90 3.27 9.75
C LEU A 54 0.44 3.20 10.50
N ALA A 55 1.51 2.84 9.81
CA ALA A 55 2.82 2.59 10.41
C ALA A 55 3.59 3.87 10.76
N HIS A 56 3.35 4.95 10.02
CA HIS A 56 4.13 6.18 10.11
C HIS A 56 3.29 7.44 10.30
N HIS A 57 1.96 7.31 10.39
CA HIS A 57 1.05 8.46 10.46
C HIS A 57 1.26 9.48 9.32
N LYS A 58 1.76 9.02 8.17
CA LYS A 58 1.97 9.89 7.00
C LYS A 58 0.62 10.42 6.53
N LYS A 59 0.56 11.71 6.17
CA LYS A 59 -0.66 12.31 5.62
C LYS A 59 -0.74 12.01 4.13
N ASN A 60 -1.94 12.07 3.55
CA ASN A 60 -2.13 11.89 2.10
C ASN A 60 -1.27 12.86 1.27
N ARG A 61 -0.91 14.02 1.82
CA ARG A 61 -0.01 14.99 1.19
C ARG A 61 1.41 14.45 1.03
N ASP A 62 1.96 13.79 2.05
CA ASP A 62 3.30 13.19 1.99
C ASP A 62 3.33 12.07 0.95
N ILE A 63 2.31 11.20 0.96
CA ILE A 63 2.18 10.08 0.02
C ILE A 63 2.00 10.60 -1.41
N GLN A 64 1.24 11.69 -1.62
CA GLN A 64 1.10 12.34 -2.92
C GLN A 64 2.46 12.73 -3.51
N VAL A 65 3.35 13.31 -2.70
CA VAL A 65 4.67 13.74 -3.16
C VAL A 65 5.54 12.53 -3.52
N THR A 66 5.47 11.44 -2.74
CA THR A 66 6.28 10.24 -2.98
C THR A 66 5.82 9.43 -4.21
N TYR A 67 4.51 9.35 -4.45
CA TYR A 67 3.94 8.45 -5.48
C TYR A 67 3.34 9.20 -6.68
N TYR A 68 3.39 10.52 -6.68
CA TYR A 68 2.85 11.37 -7.76
C TYR A 68 1.37 11.08 -8.05
N ARG A 69 0.59 10.75 -7.00
CA ARG A 69 -0.86 10.48 -7.08
C ARG A 69 -1.66 11.58 -6.40
N SER A 70 -2.86 11.87 -6.88
CA SER A 70 -3.74 12.84 -6.22
C SER A 70 -4.18 12.35 -4.83
N ARG A 71 -4.48 13.28 -3.91
CA ARG A 71 -4.97 12.93 -2.57
C ARG A 71 -6.27 12.15 -2.59
N GLU A 72 -7.14 12.45 -3.57
CA GLU A 72 -8.39 11.72 -3.79
C GLU A 72 -8.11 10.27 -4.19
N THR A 73 -7.13 10.06 -5.07
CA THR A 73 -6.67 8.73 -5.48
C THR A 73 -6.18 7.94 -4.26
N ILE A 74 -5.29 8.54 -3.46
CA ILE A 74 -4.74 7.92 -2.24
C ILE A 74 -5.87 7.58 -1.26
N SER A 75 -6.77 8.52 -0.98
CA SER A 75 -7.88 8.32 -0.06
C SER A 75 -8.80 7.18 -0.50
N ARG A 76 -9.13 7.12 -1.80
CA ARG A 76 -9.97 6.06 -2.36
C ARG A 76 -9.35 4.68 -2.16
N TYR A 77 -8.08 4.52 -2.51
CA TYR A 77 -7.44 3.20 -2.42
C TYR A 77 -7.16 2.77 -0.98
N VAL A 78 -6.84 3.69 -0.09
CA VAL A 78 -6.75 3.41 1.36
C VAL A 78 -8.11 2.93 1.89
N GLN A 79 -9.20 3.57 1.48
CA GLN A 79 -10.56 3.17 1.83
C GLN A 79 -10.90 1.79 1.27
N ASN A 80 -10.52 1.48 0.03
CA ASN A 80 -10.74 0.17 -0.57
C ASN A 80 -10.03 -0.94 0.22
N VAL A 81 -8.77 -0.72 0.61
CA VAL A 81 -8.01 -1.67 1.45
C VAL A 81 -8.69 -1.83 2.81
N LEU A 82 -9.15 -0.75 3.42
CA LEU A 82 -9.89 -0.81 4.70
C LEU A 82 -11.16 -1.65 4.59
N TYR A 83 -12.01 -1.42 3.58
CA TYR A 83 -13.25 -2.17 3.35
C TYR A 83 -13.01 -3.63 2.98
N THR A 84 -11.86 -3.96 2.43
CA THR A 84 -11.46 -5.33 2.09
C THR A 84 -11.10 -6.14 3.35
N ILE A 85 -10.57 -5.46 4.37
CA ILE A 85 -10.10 -6.09 5.60
C ILE A 85 -11.25 -6.29 6.60
N LEU A 86 -12.10 -5.27 6.76
CA LEU A 86 -13.30 -5.28 7.61
C LEU A 86 -14.39 -6.21 7.06
#